data_AF-A0A3D0KH17-F1
#
_entry.id   AF-A0A3D0KH17-F1
#
_cell.length_a   1.000
_cell.length_b   1.000
_cell.length_c   1.000
_cell.angle_alpha   90.00
_cell.angle_beta   90.00
_cell.angle_gamma   90.00
#
_symmetry.space_group_name_H-M   'P 1'
#
loop_
_entity.id
_entity.type
_entity.pdbx_description
1 polymer ?
#
loop_
_entity_poly.entity_id
_entity_poly.type
_entity_poly.pdbx_seq_one_letter_code
_entity_poly.pdbx_strand_id
1 'polypeptide(L)' 'MGIRKISDLKPVFSGDNVVEWQSLAGTRFRYERDRCAVGQEMVPGSEAYDWHVLPKSDLSHAKRMVFRLINEDEF' A
#
# COMPACT_ATOMS: atom_id res chain seq x y z
N MET A 1 14.82 5.22 -2.61
CA MET A 1 14.22 6.44 -3.19
C MET A 1 12.71 6.34 -3.09
N GLY A 2 12.10 7.15 -2.22
CA GLY A 2 10.67 7.11 -1.92
C GLY A 2 9.85 8.00 -2.82
N ILE A 3 8.53 7.95 -2.61
CA ILE A 3 7.58 8.74 -3.40
C ILE A 3 7.51 10.13 -2.79
N ARG A 4 7.82 11.16 -3.58
CA ARG A 4 7.85 12.57 -3.11
C ARG A 4 6.47 13.16 -2.83
N LYS A 5 5.43 12.72 -3.54
CA LYS A 5 4.06 13.19 -3.33
C LYS A 5 3.08 12.03 -3.38
N ILE A 6 2.08 12.04 -2.50
CA ILE A 6 1.01 11.04 -2.51
C ILE A 6 0.28 10.96 -3.84
N SER A 7 0.21 12.04 -4.62
CA SER A 7 -0.40 12.04 -5.95
C SER A 7 0.36 11.18 -6.97
N ASP A 8 1.68 11.04 -6.80
CA ASP A 8 2.52 10.19 -7.64
C ASP A 8 2.34 8.70 -7.34
N LEU A 9 1.77 8.35 -6.18
CA LEU A 9 1.36 6.99 -5.86
C LEU A 9 0.14 6.61 -6.72
N LYS A 10 0.40 5.89 -7.81
CA LYS A 10 -0.63 5.37 -8.72
C LYS A 10 -0.86 3.89 -8.45
N PRO A 11 -2.12 3.43 -8.36
CA PRO A 11 -2.40 2.01 -8.24
C PRO A 11 -1.95 1.28 -9.50
N VAL A 12 -1.29 0.14 -9.32
CA VAL A 12 -0.97 -0.79 -10.41
C VAL A 12 -2.18 -1.67 -10.75
N PHE A 13 -3.06 -1.87 -9.77
CA PHE A 13 -4.33 -2.56 -9.93
C PHE A 13 -5.39 -1.89 -9.06
N SER A 14 -6.61 -1.76 -9.59
CA SER A 14 -7.76 -1.22 -8.85
C SER A 14 -9.00 -1.98 -9.24
N GLY A 15 -9.43 -2.92 -8.40
CA GLY A 15 -10.72 -3.60 -8.49
C GLY A 15 -11.74 -3.01 -7.53
N ASP A 16 -12.93 -3.61 -7.49
CA ASP A 16 -14.04 -3.18 -6.61
C ASP A 16 -13.73 -3.34 -5.13
N ASN A 17 -12.99 -4.38 -4.76
CA ASN A 17 -12.69 -4.72 -3.36
C ASN A 17 -11.22 -4.59 -2.99
N VAL A 18 -10.33 -4.75 -3.99
CA VAL A 18 -8.88 -4.78 -3.78
C VAL A 18 -8.21 -3.72 -4.63
N VAL A 19 -7.30 -2.97 -4.03
CA VAL A 19 -6.46 -1.99 -4.73
C VAL A 19 -5.01 -2.29 -4.41
N GLU A 20 -4.17 -2.34 -5.44
CA GLU A 20 -2.75 -2.65 -5.28
C GLU A 20 -1.89 -1.49 -5.78
N TRP A 21 -0.80 -1.26 -5.06
CA TRP A 21 0.25 -0.33 -5.40
C TRP A 21 1.60 -1.06 -5.40
N GLN A 22 2.56 -0.50 -6.10
CA GLN A 22 3.93 -0.99 -6.11
C GLN A 22 4.88 0.17 -5.86
N SER A 23 5.86 -0.02 -4.97
CA SER A 23 6.95 0.93 -4.80
C SER A 23 7.95 0.83 -5.96
N LEU A 24 8.78 1.86 -6.12
CA LEU A 24 9.89 1.82 -7.07
C LEU A 24 10.93 0.74 -6.73
N ALA A 25 10.98 0.28 -5.48
CA ALA A 25 11.83 -0.82 -5.04
C ALA A 25 11.26 -2.21 -5.41
N GLY A 26 10.03 -2.27 -5.93
CA GLY A 26 9.37 -3.51 -6.33
C GLY A 26 8.41 -4.07 -5.28
N THR A 27 8.43 -3.56 -4.05
CA THR A 27 7.53 -3.95 -2.95
C THR A 27 6.08 -3.70 -3.29
N ARG A 28 5.22 -4.72 -3.12
CA ARG A 28 3.78 -4.61 -3.36
C ARG A 28 3.02 -4.21 -2.10
N PHE A 29 2.01 -3.38 -2.28
CA PHE A 29 1.08 -2.98 -1.23
C PHE A 29 -0.33 -3.29 -1.69
N ARG A 30 -1.12 -3.98 -0.88
CA ARG A 30 -2.48 -4.40 -1.20
C ARG A 30 -3.46 -3.86 -0.16
N TYR A 31 -4.41 -3.05 -0.59
CA TYR A 31 -5.55 -2.66 0.22
C TYR A 31 -6.74 -3.56 -0.06
N GLU A 32 -7.34 -4.10 0.99
CA GLU A 32 -8.60 -4.83 0.92
C GLU A 32 -9.70 -4.06 1.67
N ARG A 33 -10.78 -3.69 0.95
CA ARG A 33 -11.89 -2.93 1.52
C ARG A 33 -12.68 -3.74 2.55
N ASP A 34 -12.91 -5.03 2.27
CA ASP A 34 -13.56 -5.97 3.21
C ASP A 34 -12.82 -6.05 4.55
N ARG A 35 -11.49 -6.06 4.51
CA ARG A 35 -10.66 -6.11 5.73
C ARG A 35 -10.40 -4.74 6.34
N CYS A 36 -10.67 -3.67 5.61
CA CYS A 36 -10.30 -2.31 5.99
C CYS A 36 -8.80 -2.22 6.34
N ALA A 37 -7.93 -2.89 5.56
CA ALA A 37 -6.52 -3.04 5.89
C ALA A 37 -5.62 -2.97 4.66
N VAL A 38 -4.41 -2.45 4.85
CA VAL A 38 -3.35 -2.38 3.85
C VAL A 38 -2.27 -3.40 4.20
N GLY A 39 -2.09 -4.41 3.36
CA GLY A 39 -0.98 -5.34 3.40
C GLY A 39 0.26 -4.75 2.72
N GLN A 40 1.38 -4.65 3.43
CA GLN A 40 2.70 -4.40 2.85
C GLN A 40 3.42 -5.73 2.64
N GLU A 41 3.87 -6.00 1.42
CA GLU A 41 4.71 -7.15 1.16
C GLU A 41 6.03 -7.02 1.94
N MET A 42 6.29 -7.96 2.86
CA MET A 42 7.48 -7.92 3.72
C MET A 42 8.76 -8.25 2.95
N VAL A 43 8.66 -9.19 2.00
CA VAL A 43 9.78 -9.62 1.16
C VAL A 43 9.27 -9.71 -0.28
N PRO A 44 9.90 -8.99 -1.23
CA PRO A 44 9.44 -8.97 -2.62
C PRO A 44 9.41 -10.39 -3.21
N GLY A 45 8.23 -10.84 -3.62
CA GLY A 45 8.00 -12.17 -4.17
C GLY A 45 7.71 -13.26 -3.14
N SER A 46 7.64 -12.94 -1.85
CA SER A 46 7.29 -13.90 -0.79
C SER A 46 5.79 -14.08 -0.60
N GLU A 47 4.95 -13.21 -1.17
CA GLU A 47 3.48 -13.17 -0.95
C GLU A 47 3.08 -13.03 0.54
N ALA A 48 4.03 -12.70 1.41
CA ALA A 48 3.82 -12.46 2.82
C ALA A 48 3.56 -10.97 3.03
N TYR A 49 2.35 -10.65 3.49
CA TYR A 49 1.91 -9.28 3.72
C TYR A 49 1.80 -8.98 5.22
N ASP A 50 2.42 -7.90 5.68
CA ASP A 50 2.13 -7.29 6.97
C ASP A 50 0.89 -6.40 6.84
N TRP A 51 -0.18 -6.75 7.57
CA TRP A 51 -1.48 -6.10 7.43
C TRP A 51 -1.65 -4.97 8.44
N HIS A 52 -1.71 -3.75 7.93
CA HIS A 52 -2.02 -2.55 8.70
C HIS A 52 -3.51 -2.23 8.64
N VAL A 53 -4.22 -2.44 9.75
CA VAL A 53 -5.64 -2.08 9.86
C VAL A 53 -5.80 -0.57 9.81
N LEU A 54 -6.68 -0.11 8.94
CA LEU A 54 -7.01 1.30 8.81
C LEU A 54 -8.13 1.69 9.78
N PRO A 55 -8.13 2.94 10.26
CA PRO A 55 -9.23 3.45 11.10
C PRO A 55 -10.54 3.61 10.32
N LYS A 56 -10.48 3.68 8.99
CA LYS A 56 -11.63 3.81 8.08
C LYS A 56 -11.39 3.05 6.78
N SER A 57 -12.42 2.37 6.29
CA SER A 57 -12.40 1.66 5.00
C SER A 57 -12.60 2.66 3.87
N ASP A 58 -11.57 3.45 3.61
CA ASP A 58 -11.55 4.49 2.57
C ASP A 58 -10.23 4.49 1.80
N LEU A 59 -10.34 4.71 0.49
CA LEU A 59 -9.19 4.71 -0.42
C LEU A 59 -8.17 5.79 -0.04
N SER A 60 -8.61 6.96 0.42
CA SER A 60 -7.70 8.05 0.80
C SER A 60 -6.86 7.68 2.02
N HIS A 61 -7.44 6.94 2.98
CA HIS A 61 -6.70 6.44 4.14
C HIS A 61 -5.71 5.35 3.74
N ALA A 62 -6.15 4.41 2.90
CA ALA A 62 -5.28 3.37 2.36
C ALA A 62 -4.08 3.98 1.61
N LYS A 63 -4.36 4.94 0.73
CA LYS A 63 -3.33 5.64 -0.05
C LYS A 63 -2.33 6.39 0.84
N ARG A 64 -2.80 7.04 1.91
CA ARG A 64 -1.92 7.70 2.90
C ARG A 64 -1.06 6.70 3.66
N MET A 65 -1.62 5.54 4.03
CA MET A 65 -0.88 4.49 4.71
C MET A 65 0.22 3.94 3.81
N VAL A 66 -0.11 3.53 2.58
CA VAL A 66 0.89 3.04 1.60
C VAL A 66 1.98 4.07 1.35
N PHE A 67 1.59 5.34 1.16
CA PHE A 67 2.57 6.41 0.97
C PHE A 67 3.51 6.54 2.18
N ARG A 68 2.97 6.47 3.40
CA ARG A 68 3.77 6.50 4.62
C ARG A 68 4.72 5.31 4.67
N LEU A 69 4.24 4.09 4.49
CA LEU A 69 5.06 2.86 4.53
C LEU A 69 6.23 2.91 3.55
N ILE A 70 5.99 3.36 2.31
CA ILE A 70 7.04 3.51 1.29
C ILE A 70 8.12 4.54 1.70
N ASN A 71 7.75 5.57 2.46
CA ASN A 71 8.67 6.59 2.93
C ASN A 71 9.31 6.26 4.29
N GLU A 72 8.65 5.46 5.14
CA GLU A 72 9.19 4.99 6.43
C GLU A 72 10.23 3.89 6.23
N ASP A 73 10.12 3.05 5.19
CA ASP A 73 11.11 2.02 4.83
C ASP A 73 12.46 2.62 4.37
N GLU A 74 12.56 3.94 4.22
CA GLU A 74 13.78 4.64 3.77
C GLU A 74 14.68 5.20 4.87
N PHE A 75 14.38 5.01 6.16
CA PHE A 75 15.15 5.62 7.27
C PHE A 75 15.73 4.61 8.27
#